data_AF-A0A411HLX3-F1
#
_entry.id   AF-A0A411HLX3-F1
#
_cell.length_a   1.000
_cell.length_b   1.000
_cell.length_c   1.000
_cell.angle_alpha   90.00
_cell.angle_beta   90.00
_cell.angle_gamma   90.00
#
_symmetry.space_group_name_H-M   'P 1'
#
loop_
_entity.id
_entity.type
_entity.pdbx_description
1 polymer ?
#
loop_
_entity_poly.entity_id
_entity_poly.type
_entity_poly.pdbx_seq_one_letter_code
_entity_poly.pdbx_strand_id
1 'polypeptide(L)'
;MSQRAKDICWALTQVIVFICTLRLFFLYAPWQGALPVTDAPLEIAATFPAGCQAFTVNHGQYICFELGTQSQNPLGYWLCTFLYFLGWAFVLFTGMTGRGFHKLLYGGQRESP
;
A
#
# COMPACT_ATOMS: atom_id res chain seq x y z
N MET A 1 -28.29 -14.19 -6.99
CA MET A 1 -27.49 -13.92 -5.78
C MET A 1 -28.30 -13.06 -4.82
N SER A 2 -28.43 -13.46 -3.55
CA SER A 2 -29.21 -12.73 -2.54
C SER A 2 -28.59 -11.38 -2.19
N GLN A 3 -29.38 -10.45 -1.64
CA GLN A 3 -28.87 -9.14 -1.22
C GLN A 3 -27.75 -9.26 -0.18
N ARG A 4 -27.93 -10.16 0.79
CA ARG A 4 -26.90 -10.51 1.80
C ARG A 4 -25.60 -10.99 1.15
N ALA A 5 -25.69 -11.84 0.12
CA ALA A 5 -24.49 -12.30 -0.59
C ALA A 5 -23.77 -11.15 -1.31
N LYS A 6 -24.50 -10.21 -1.94
CA LYS A 6 -23.91 -9.00 -2.53
C LYS A 6 -23.17 -8.16 -1.49
N ASP A 7 -23.78 -7.96 -0.32
CA ASP A 7 -23.20 -7.15 0.75
C ASP A 7 -21.93 -7.80 1.34
N ILE A 8 -21.93 -9.14 1.49
CA ILE A 8 -20.73 -9.91 1.86
C ILE A 8 -19.64 -9.77 0.80
N CYS A 9 -19.97 -9.90 -0.49
CA CYS A 9 -18.98 -9.72 -1.56
C CYS A 9 -18.34 -8.33 -1.52
N TRP A 10 -19.14 -7.27 -1.31
CA TRP A 10 -18.60 -5.91 -1.16
C TRP A 10 -17.65 -5.78 0.04
N ALA A 11 -18.00 -6.38 1.18
CA ALA A 11 -17.15 -6.34 2.37
C ALA A 11 -15.82 -7.07 2.13
N LEU A 12 -15.87 -8.26 1.52
CA LEU A 12 -14.67 -9.03 1.15
C LEU A 12 -13.78 -8.24 0.19
N THR A 13 -14.35 -7.62 -0.85
CA THR A 13 -13.60 -6.76 -1.77
C THR A 13 -12.94 -5.59 -1.02
N GLN A 14 -13.66 -4.94 -0.10
CA GLN A 14 -13.10 -3.83 0.68
C GLN A 14 -11.94 -4.30 1.58
N VAL A 15 -12.05 -5.47 2.24
CA VAL A 15 -10.95 -6.08 3.02
C VAL A 15 -9.73 -6.31 2.13
N ILE A 16 -9.92 -6.95 0.98
CA ILE A 16 -8.83 -7.28 0.06
C ILE A 16 -8.13 -6.01 -0.40
N VAL A 17 -8.88 -5.02 -0.87
CA VAL A 17 -8.31 -3.73 -1.32
C VAL A 17 -7.59 -3.02 -0.17
N PHE A 18 -8.14 -3.04 1.04
CA PHE A 18 -7.49 -2.45 2.22
C PHE A 18 -6.15 -3.14 2.54
N ILE A 19 -6.10 -4.47 2.56
CA ILE A 19 -4.86 -5.23 2.78
C ILE A 19 -3.83 -4.94 1.67
N CYS A 20 -4.25 -4.94 0.40
CA CYS A 20 -3.38 -4.57 -0.72
C CYS A 20 -2.83 -3.14 -0.57
N THR A 21 -3.66 -2.19 -0.15
CA THR A 21 -3.28 -0.79 0.07
C THR A 21 -2.25 -0.68 1.21
N LEU A 22 -2.44 -1.41 2.31
CA LEU A 22 -1.45 -1.47 3.39
C LEU A 22 -0.13 -2.08 2.94
N ARG A 23 -0.16 -3.12 2.10
CA ARG A 23 1.07 -3.68 1.52
C ARG A 23 1.78 -2.68 0.61
N LEU A 24 1.03 -1.94 -0.21
CA LEU A 24 1.57 -0.87 -1.04
C LEU A 24 2.20 0.25 -0.19
N PHE A 25 1.66 0.56 0.99
CA PHE A 25 2.28 1.53 1.91
C PHE A 25 3.70 1.12 2.31
N PHE A 26 3.92 -0.16 2.65
CA PHE A 26 5.26 -0.66 3.02
C PHE A 26 6.25 -0.66 1.86
N LEU A 27 5.77 -0.54 0.62
CA LEU A 27 6.61 -0.35 -0.56
C LEU A 27 6.83 1.14 -0.83
N TYR A 28 5.75 1.91 -0.83
CA TYR A 28 5.71 3.34 -1.13
C TYR A 28 6.51 4.16 -0.12
N ALA A 29 6.36 3.89 1.18
CA ALA A 29 6.98 4.69 2.24
C ALA A 29 8.52 4.62 2.22
N PRO A 30 9.17 3.44 2.16
CA PRO A 30 10.62 3.39 1.98
C PRO A 30 11.10 4.02 0.67
N TRP A 31 10.33 3.88 -0.42
CA TRP A 31 10.66 4.46 -1.72
C TRP A 31 10.76 6.01 -1.68
N GLN A 32 10.05 6.66 -0.76
CA GLN A 32 10.18 8.11 -0.54
C GLN A 32 11.58 8.52 -0.05
N GLY A 33 12.19 7.69 0.79
CA GLY A 33 13.50 7.93 1.39
C GLY A 33 14.63 7.12 0.74
N ALA A 34 14.39 6.49 -0.41
CA ALA A 34 15.40 5.68 -1.08
C ALA A 34 16.48 6.56 -1.70
N LEU A 35 17.74 6.28 -1.34
CA LEU A 35 18.93 6.98 -1.86
C LEU A 35 19.78 6.01 -2.68
N PRO A 36 20.52 6.49 -3.70
CA PRO A 36 21.45 5.66 -4.47
C PRO A 36 22.48 4.98 -3.55
N VAL A 37 22.90 3.76 -3.90
CA VAL A 37 23.90 3.02 -3.10
C VAL A 37 25.23 3.77 -2.96
N THR A 38 25.55 4.67 -3.89
CA THR A 38 26.75 5.53 -3.87
C THR A 38 26.77 6.52 -2.71
N ASP A 39 25.61 6.79 -2.12
CA ASP A 39 25.46 7.77 -1.02
C ASP A 39 25.51 7.08 0.35
N ALA A 40 25.60 5.74 0.38
CA ALA A 40 25.77 4.98 1.62
C ALA A 40 27.22 5.10 2.14
N PRO A 41 27.42 5.08 3.47
CA PRO A 41 28.76 4.93 4.05
C PRO A 41 29.46 3.68 3.48
N LEU A 42 30.77 3.77 3.21
CA LEU A 42 31.52 2.70 2.52
C LEU A 42 31.40 1.35 3.25
N GLU A 43 31.48 1.37 4.57
CA GLU A 43 31.34 0.19 5.42
C GLU A 43 29.96 -0.45 5.31
N ILE A 44 28.90 0.34 5.11
CA ILE A 44 27.53 -0.15 4.92
C ILE A 44 27.35 -0.66 3.49
N ALA A 45 27.82 0.10 2.49
CA ALA A 45 27.70 -0.26 1.09
C ALA A 45 28.34 -1.63 0.79
N ALA A 46 29.46 -1.93 1.46
CA ALA A 46 30.14 -3.23 1.35
C ALA A 46 29.33 -4.43 1.89
N THR A 47 28.31 -4.19 2.72
CA THR A 47 27.44 -5.26 3.26
C THR A 47 26.25 -5.57 2.37
N PHE A 48 25.95 -4.72 1.40
CA PHE A 48 24.80 -4.94 0.52
C PHE A 48 25.07 -6.05 -0.50
N PRO A 49 24.03 -6.78 -0.93
CA PRO A 49 24.18 -7.77 -1.97
C PRO A 49 24.63 -7.13 -3.30
N ALA A 50 25.31 -7.93 -4.12
CA ALA A 50 25.68 -7.50 -5.46
C ALA A 50 24.42 -7.13 -6.27
N GLY A 51 24.43 -5.94 -6.88
CA GLY A 51 23.29 -5.42 -7.64
C GLY A 51 22.34 -4.50 -6.87
N CYS A 52 22.65 -4.19 -5.61
CA CYS A 52 21.89 -3.19 -4.85
C CYS A 52 21.93 -1.81 -5.53
N GLN A 53 20.78 -1.30 -5.97
CA GLN A 53 20.70 -0.03 -6.70
C GLN A 53 20.55 1.19 -5.76
N ALA A 54 19.75 1.02 -4.71
CA ALA A 54 19.44 2.03 -3.72
C ALA A 54 19.41 1.40 -2.33
N PHE A 55 19.39 2.24 -1.30
CA PHE A 55 19.17 1.82 0.08
C PHE A 55 18.13 2.72 0.74
N THR A 56 17.54 2.21 1.82
CA THR A 56 16.66 2.97 2.70
C THR A 56 17.19 2.85 4.13
N VAL A 57 16.88 3.84 4.96
CA VAL A 57 17.20 3.81 6.39
C VAL A 57 15.90 3.71 7.17
N ASN A 58 15.69 2.59 7.86
CA ASN A 58 14.53 2.38 8.70
C ASN A 58 14.96 2.11 10.14
N HIS A 59 14.57 2.96 11.08
CA HIS A 59 14.97 2.87 12.49
C HIS A 59 16.51 2.71 12.68
N GLY A 60 17.30 3.41 11.87
CA GLY A 60 18.77 3.36 11.92
C GLY A 60 19.39 2.13 11.23
N GLN A 61 18.59 1.24 10.66
CA GLN A 61 19.05 0.10 9.89
C GLN A 61 19.06 0.43 8.40
N TYR A 62 20.19 0.16 7.76
CA TYR A 62 20.37 0.31 6.32
C TYR A 62 19.90 -0.96 5.62
N ILE A 63 18.94 -0.82 4.71
CA ILE A 63 18.33 -1.94 3.99
C ILE A 63 18.49 -1.69 2.50
N CYS A 64 19.02 -2.69 1.78
CA CYS A 64 19.09 -2.64 0.33
C CYS A 64 17.67 -2.56 -0.26
N PHE A 65 17.47 -1.64 -1.20
CA PHE A 65 16.22 -1.42 -1.89
C PHE A 65 16.42 -1.64 -3.39
N GLU A 66 16.08 -2.85 -3.85
CA GLU A 66 16.40 -3.34 -5.20
C GLU A 66 15.68 -2.57 -6.32
N LEU A 67 14.56 -1.91 -6.02
CA LEU A 67 13.76 -1.18 -7.00
C LEU A 67 14.38 0.16 -7.42
N GLY A 68 15.48 0.56 -6.78
CA GLY A 68 16.17 1.82 -7.04
C GLY A 68 15.45 3.03 -6.45
N THR A 69 15.96 4.21 -6.75
CA THR A 69 15.35 5.49 -6.39
C THR A 69 14.16 5.83 -7.30
N GLN A 70 13.45 6.91 -6.97
CA GLN A 70 12.37 7.44 -7.81
C GLN A 70 12.87 7.87 -9.21
N SER A 71 14.11 8.35 -9.31
CA SER A 71 14.70 8.75 -10.59
C SER A 71 15.22 7.57 -11.41
N GLN A 72 15.67 6.49 -10.75
CA GLN A 72 16.11 5.27 -11.42
C GLN A 72 14.94 4.44 -11.95
N ASN A 73 13.80 4.41 -11.23
CA ASN A 73 12.59 3.67 -11.62
C ASN A 73 11.31 4.52 -11.47
N PRO A 74 11.15 5.55 -12.32
CA PRO A 74 10.02 6.48 -12.20
C PRO A 74 8.68 5.82 -12.47
N LEU A 75 8.60 4.90 -13.45
CA LEU A 75 7.35 4.23 -13.80
C LEU A 75 6.85 3.33 -12.67
N GLY A 76 7.75 2.54 -12.05
CA GLY A 76 7.39 1.70 -10.90
C GLY A 76 6.91 2.54 -9.72
N TYR A 77 7.58 3.66 -9.45
CA TYR A 77 7.19 4.60 -8.40
C TYR A 77 5.80 5.21 -8.68
N TRP A 78 5.55 5.69 -9.90
CA TRP A 78 4.26 6.24 -10.31
C TRP A 78 3.13 5.22 -10.19
N LEU A 79 3.35 3.99 -10.64
CA LEU A 79 2.36 2.92 -10.55
C LEU A 79 2.05 2.57 -9.08
N CYS A 80 3.09 2.42 -8.24
CA CYS A 80 2.92 2.16 -6.81
C CYS A 80 2.11 3.28 -6.13
N THR A 81 2.47 4.53 -6.40
CA THR A 81 1.79 5.73 -5.88
C THR A 81 0.33 5.76 -6.32
N PHE A 82 0.07 5.59 -7.61
CA PHE A 82 -1.29 5.60 -8.17
C PHE A 82 -2.16 4.51 -7.53
N LEU A 83 -1.67 3.27 -7.48
CA LEU A 83 -2.41 2.15 -6.89
C LEU A 83 -2.66 2.36 -5.39
N TYR A 84 -1.70 2.93 -4.66
CA TYR A 84 -1.85 3.22 -3.24
C TYR A 84 -2.99 4.21 -2.99
N PHE A 85 -2.99 5.35 -3.70
CA PHE A 85 -4.06 6.35 -3.55
C PHE A 85 -5.41 5.87 -4.09
N LEU A 86 -5.42 5.11 -5.19
CA LEU A 86 -6.64 4.49 -5.72
C LEU A 86 -7.26 3.52 -4.70
N GLY A 87 -6.44 2.74 -4.00
CA GLY A 87 -6.88 1.83 -2.95
C GLY A 87 -7.55 2.55 -1.78
N TRP A 88 -6.93 3.63 -1.28
CA TRP A 88 -7.55 4.47 -0.26
C TRP A 88 -8.84 5.13 -0.74
N ALA A 89 -8.84 5.69 -1.97
CA ALA A 89 -10.03 6.29 -2.57
C ALA A 89 -11.18 5.28 -2.65
N PHE A 90 -10.90 4.03 -3.04
CA PHE A 90 -11.89 2.96 -3.07
C PHE A 90 -12.43 2.64 -1.67
N VAL A 91 -11.57 2.49 -0.66
CA VAL A 91 -11.98 2.17 0.72
C VAL A 91 -12.85 3.30 1.30
N LEU A 92 -12.48 4.56 1.08
CA LEU A 92 -13.26 5.72 1.52
C LEU A 92 -14.60 5.81 0.78
N PHE A 93 -14.58 5.72 -0.54
CA PHE A 93 -15.79 5.79 -1.37
C PHE A 93 -16.80 4.71 -0.99
N THR A 94 -16.34 3.46 -0.82
CA THR A 94 -17.22 2.35 -0.42
C THR A 94 -17.79 2.55 0.98
N GLY A 95 -17.00 3.08 1.92
CA GLY A 95 -17.47 3.45 3.25
C GLY A 95 -18.55 4.54 3.23
N MET A 96 -18.31 5.63 2.49
CA MET A 96 -19.24 6.76 2.39
C MET A 96 -20.56 6.43 1.69
N THR A 97 -20.52 5.52 0.71
CA THR A 97 -21.72 5.11 -0.06
C THR A 97 -22.52 4.00 0.62
N GLY A 98 -22.21 3.67 1.88
CA GLY A 98 -22.88 2.63 2.63
C GLY A 98 -22.74 1.25 1.99
N ARG A 99 -21.60 0.98 1.35
CA ARG A 99 -21.23 -0.34 0.83
C ARG A 99 -20.20 -0.99 1.77
N GLY A 100 -19.97 -2.29 1.58
CA GLY A 100 -18.99 -3.04 2.38
C GLY A 100 -19.35 -3.11 3.86
N PHE A 101 -18.38 -2.89 4.75
CA PHE A 101 -18.56 -3.09 6.20
C PHE A 101 -19.65 -2.23 6.81
N HIS A 102 -19.82 -0.99 6.35
CA HIS A 102 -20.82 -0.09 6.94
C HIS A 102 -22.23 -0.67 6.85
N LYS A 103 -22.55 -1.33 5.73
CA LYS A 103 -23.86 -1.96 5.53
C LYS A 103 -24.05 -3.22 6.36
N LEU A 104 -23.00 -4.02 6.53
CA LEU A 104 -23.08 -5.22 7.37
C LEU A 104 -23.22 -4.88 8.86
N LEU A 105 -22.55 -3.82 9.33
CA LEU A 105 -22.55 -3.42 10.73
C LEU A 105 -23.79 -2.60 11.12
N TYR A 106 -24.26 -1.72 10.24
CA TYR A 106 -25.32 -0.75 10.56
C TYR A 106 -26.59 -0.89 9.71
N GLY A 107 -26.57 -1.70 8.65
CA GLY A 107 -27.71 -1.86 7.74
C GLY A 107 -28.89 -2.60 8.35
N GLY A 108 -28.68 -3.44 9.37
CA GLY A 108 -29.74 -4.15 10.09
C GLY A 108 -30.53 -3.29 11.09
N GLN A 109 -30.06 -2.07 11.41
CA GLN A 109 -30.70 -1.22 12.41
C GLN A 109 -31.78 -0.26 11.85
N ARG A 110 -32.02 -0.25 10.53
CA ARG A 110 -33.02 0.64 9.90
C ARG A 110 -34.37 0.00 9.61
N GLU A 111 -34.60 -1.25 10.01
CA GLU A 111 -35.87 -1.96 9.80
C GLU A 111 -36.76 -2.01 11.05
N SER A 112 -36.58 -1.08 12.00
CA SER A 112 -37.54 -0.89 13.10
C SER A 112 -38.60 0.14 12.65
N PRO A 113 -39.90 -0.23 12.59
CA PRO A 113 -40.97 0.63 12.12
C PRO A 113 -41.20 1.87 13.01
#